data_AF-A0A7C4GH08-F1
#
_entry.id   AF-A0A7C4GH08-F1
#
_cell.length_a   1.000
_cell.length_b   1.000
_cell.length_c   1.000
_cell.angle_alpha   90.00
_cell.angle_beta   90.00
_cell.angle_gamma   90.00
#
_symmetry.space_group_name_H-M   'P 1'
#
loop_
_entity.id
_entity.type
_entity.pdbx_description
1 polymer ?
#
loop_
_entity_poly.entity_id
_entity_poly.type
_entity_poly.pdbx_seq_one_letter_code
_entity_poly.pdbx_strand_id
1 'polypeptide(L)'
;MGLRPGRTVRRVERPYTRVSKKVPRKSYVVGVPSPKIHQFEMGNKEGNFNSVLYLISKRAVQIRHNALEAGRIVAHKFLEKKIGSSNYFLKFLVYPHHVIREKPIATGAGADRFSQGMRLSFGKPVGVACQVKPNQRIVMLKINKENLEIGKQALKRLSSKLPTPTSIEFEEF
;
A
#
# COMPACT_ATOMS: atom_id res chain seq x y z
N MET A 1 -20.36 -0.70 -8.61
CA MET A 1 -20.35 -1.00 -7.16
C MET A 1 -19.22 -0.20 -6.52
N GLY A 2 -19.46 0.49 -5.41
CA GLY A 2 -18.42 1.23 -4.71
C GLY A 2 -17.33 0.32 -4.12
N LEU A 3 -16.20 0.89 -3.74
CA LEU A 3 -15.09 0.16 -3.11
C LEU A 3 -15.56 -0.45 -1.77
N ARG A 4 -15.36 -1.76 -1.59
CA ARG A 4 -15.73 -2.44 -0.33
C ARG A 4 -14.90 -1.94 0.87
N PRO A 5 -15.43 -2.04 2.10
CA PRO A 5 -14.69 -1.69 3.31
C PRO A 5 -13.37 -2.49 3.44
N GLY A 6 -12.31 -1.86 3.94
CA GLY A 6 -10.99 -2.49 4.02
C GLY A 6 -10.93 -3.76 4.89
N ARG A 7 -11.87 -3.93 5.82
CA ARG A 7 -11.97 -5.13 6.68
C ARG A 7 -12.15 -6.42 5.89
N THR A 8 -12.78 -6.38 4.70
CA THR A 8 -13.09 -7.59 3.92
C THR A 8 -11.86 -8.22 3.29
N VAL A 9 -10.80 -7.45 3.07
CA VAL A 9 -9.57 -7.91 2.38
C VAL A 9 -8.35 -7.87 3.29
N ARG A 10 -8.54 -7.61 4.59
CA ARG A 10 -7.45 -7.39 5.55
C ARG A 10 -6.63 -8.66 5.83
N ARG A 11 -7.27 -9.82 5.81
CA ARG A 11 -6.67 -11.11 6.12
C ARG A 11 -5.76 -11.55 4.97
N VAL A 12 -4.56 -12.05 5.29
CA VAL A 12 -3.65 -12.59 4.27
C VAL A 12 -4.25 -13.86 3.65
N GLU A 13 -4.22 -13.93 2.33
CA GLU A 13 -4.77 -15.02 1.52
C GLU A 13 -3.69 -15.61 0.60
N ARG A 14 -4.01 -16.71 -0.09
CA ARG A 14 -3.12 -17.27 -1.12
C ARG A 14 -2.80 -16.19 -2.18
N PRO A 15 -1.52 -15.97 -2.51
CA PRO A 15 -1.14 -14.88 -3.40
C PRO A 15 -1.61 -15.11 -4.85
N TYR A 16 -2.40 -14.17 -5.38
CA TYR A 16 -2.72 -14.06 -6.81
C TYR A 16 -1.80 -13.02 -7.46
N THR A 17 -0.66 -13.45 -8.00
CA THR A 17 0.40 -12.54 -8.48
C THR A 17 0.89 -12.85 -9.90
N ARG A 18 0.38 -13.92 -10.53
CA ARG A 18 0.78 -14.36 -11.88
C ARG A 18 0.22 -13.43 -12.97
N VAL A 19 0.80 -12.23 -13.01
CA VAL A 19 0.51 -11.17 -13.98
C VAL A 19 1.76 -10.90 -14.78
N SER A 20 1.68 -10.94 -16.10
CA SER A 20 2.81 -10.69 -17.00
C SER A 20 2.51 -9.48 -17.88
N LYS A 21 3.30 -8.41 -17.74
CA LYS A 21 3.20 -7.21 -18.58
C LYS A 21 3.87 -7.40 -19.94
N LYS A 22 5.04 -8.04 -19.98
CA LYS A 22 5.85 -8.20 -21.21
C LYS A 22 5.33 -9.31 -22.12
N VAL A 23 4.83 -10.39 -21.53
CA VAL A 23 4.32 -11.55 -22.27
C VAL A 23 2.90 -11.85 -21.78
N PRO A 24 1.86 -11.17 -22.30
CA PRO A 24 0.49 -11.31 -21.81
C PRO A 24 -0.03 -12.75 -21.84
N ARG A 25 0.42 -13.57 -22.80
CA ARG A 25 0.09 -15.00 -22.90
C ARG A 25 0.52 -15.83 -21.68
N LYS A 26 1.53 -15.38 -20.93
CA LYS A 26 1.97 -16.02 -19.68
C LYS A 26 1.22 -15.49 -18.43
N SER A 27 0.29 -14.55 -18.61
CA SER A 27 -0.53 -14.00 -17.53
C SER A 27 -1.71 -14.91 -17.24
N TYR A 28 -1.76 -15.52 -16.06
CA TYR A 28 -2.92 -16.32 -15.63
C TYR A 28 -4.02 -15.44 -15.02
N VAL A 29 -3.67 -14.27 -14.48
CA VAL A 29 -4.63 -13.28 -14.00
C VAL A 29 -4.70 -12.14 -15.02
N VAL A 30 -5.88 -11.91 -15.57
CA VAL A 30 -6.12 -10.94 -16.67
C VAL A 30 -7.09 -9.86 -16.19
N GLY A 31 -6.97 -8.64 -16.72
CA GLY A 31 -7.86 -7.52 -16.36
C GLY A 31 -7.55 -6.90 -15.00
N VAL A 32 -6.29 -6.98 -14.55
CA VAL A 32 -5.86 -6.39 -13.28
C VAL A 32 -5.80 -4.87 -13.42
N PRO A 33 -6.47 -4.11 -12.54
CA PRO A 33 -6.40 -2.65 -12.58
C PRO A 33 -5.03 -2.14 -12.12
N SER A 34 -4.63 -0.99 -12.65
CA SER A 34 -3.38 -0.32 -12.26
C SER A 34 -3.43 0.13 -10.78
N PRO A 35 -2.34 -0.03 -10.01
CA PRO A 35 -2.26 0.50 -8.66
C PRO A 35 -2.31 2.04 -8.69
N LYS A 36 -3.02 2.63 -7.72
CA LYS A 36 -3.08 4.09 -7.51
C LYS A 36 -1.76 4.69 -7.02
N ILE A 37 -0.94 3.92 -6.30
CA ILE A 37 0.40 4.35 -5.91
C ILE A 37 1.34 4.20 -7.11
N HIS A 38 1.84 5.32 -7.63
CA HIS A 38 2.74 5.36 -8.79
C HIS A 38 4.18 5.67 -8.40
N GLN A 39 4.37 6.54 -7.42
CA GLN A 39 5.70 6.97 -6.98
C GLN A 39 6.01 6.38 -5.60
N PHE A 40 7.14 5.67 -5.50
CA PHE A 40 7.59 4.99 -4.28
C PHE A 40 8.73 5.72 -3.58
N GLU A 41 9.42 6.62 -4.28
CA GLU A 41 10.55 7.42 -3.79
C GLU A 41 10.14 8.90 -3.83
N MET A 42 10.50 9.64 -2.78
CA MET A 42 10.10 11.03 -2.55
C MET A 42 11.22 11.80 -1.85
N GLY A 43 11.26 13.11 -2.06
CA GLY A 43 12.30 13.98 -1.50
C GLY A 43 13.63 13.84 -2.24
N ASN A 44 14.73 14.13 -1.56
CA ASN A 44 16.06 14.13 -2.15
C ASN A 44 16.71 12.74 -2.08
N LYS A 45 16.77 12.05 -3.22
CA LYS A 45 17.37 10.71 -3.33
C LYS A 45 18.88 10.70 -3.11
N GLU A 46 19.55 11.76 -3.53
CA GLU A 46 21.02 11.90 -3.49
C GLU A 46 21.50 12.63 -2.23
N GLY A 47 20.58 12.94 -1.30
CA GLY A 47 20.92 13.57 -0.03
C GLY A 47 21.73 12.66 0.88
N ASN A 48 22.75 13.24 1.51
CA ASN A 48 23.48 12.62 2.61
C ASN A 48 22.70 12.82 3.90
N PHE A 49 22.27 11.71 4.52
CA PHE A 49 21.50 11.70 5.75
C PHE A 49 22.15 10.79 6.78
N ASN A 50 22.23 11.25 8.03
CA ASN A 50 22.95 10.55 9.10
C ASN A 50 22.03 9.59 9.90
N SER A 51 20.75 9.50 9.55
CA SER A 51 19.82 8.62 10.26
C SER A 51 18.69 8.10 9.38
N VAL A 52 18.16 6.95 9.77
CA VAL A 52 17.06 6.27 9.08
C VAL A 52 16.00 5.81 10.07
N LEU A 53 14.76 6.11 9.73
CA LEU A 53 13.57 5.64 10.43
C LEU A 53 12.84 4.61 9.57
N TYR A 54 12.56 3.45 10.14
CA TYR A 54 11.76 2.41 9.50
C TYR A 54 10.38 2.31 10.12
N LEU A 55 9.35 2.19 9.28
CA LEU A 55 8.01 1.83 9.72
C LEU A 55 7.77 0.35 9.49
N ILE A 56 7.39 -0.37 10.54
CA ILE A 56 7.35 -1.84 10.56
C ILE A 56 5.95 -2.33 10.91
N SER A 57 5.48 -3.36 10.20
CA SER A 57 4.21 -4.02 10.54
C SER A 57 4.35 -4.88 11.78
N LYS A 58 3.49 -4.70 12.80
CA LYS A 58 3.42 -5.63 13.94
C LYS A 58 2.62 -6.90 13.64
N ARG A 59 1.80 -6.91 12.59
CA ARG A 59 0.92 -8.03 12.25
C ARG A 59 0.98 -8.35 10.76
N ALA A 60 0.70 -9.60 10.43
CA ALA A 60 0.47 -10.03 9.05
C ALA A 60 -0.84 -9.42 8.54
N VAL A 61 -0.79 -8.67 7.45
CA VAL A 61 -1.98 -8.00 6.90
C VAL A 61 -1.85 -7.80 5.39
N GLN A 62 -2.98 -7.64 4.71
CA GLN A 62 -2.98 -7.03 3.38
C GLN A 62 -3.19 -5.51 3.46
N ILE A 63 -2.30 -4.76 2.83
CA ILE A 63 -2.39 -3.31 2.71
C ILE A 63 -2.80 -2.97 1.28
N ARG A 64 -3.99 -2.39 1.10
CA ARG A 64 -4.44 -1.94 -0.22
C ARG A 64 -3.58 -0.81 -0.75
N HIS A 65 -3.39 -0.77 -2.06
CA HIS A 65 -2.73 0.34 -2.76
C HIS A 65 -3.29 1.73 -2.41
N ASN A 66 -4.62 1.83 -2.19
CA ASN A 66 -5.25 3.08 -1.75
C ASN A 66 -4.75 3.57 -0.38
N ALA A 67 -4.49 2.65 0.55
CA ALA A 67 -3.97 2.99 1.87
C ALA A 67 -2.50 3.43 1.80
N LEU A 68 -1.71 2.79 0.93
CA LEU A 68 -0.32 3.19 0.68
C LEU A 68 -0.25 4.59 0.07
N GLU A 69 -1.07 4.89 -0.93
CA GLU A 69 -1.10 6.21 -1.55
C GLU A 69 -1.58 7.29 -0.56
N ALA A 70 -2.61 7.00 0.24
CA ALA A 70 -3.05 7.92 1.30
C ALA A 70 -1.94 8.16 2.34
N GLY A 71 -1.22 7.11 2.74
CA GLY A 71 -0.08 7.21 3.64
C GLY A 71 1.05 8.05 3.04
N ARG A 72 1.37 7.84 1.76
CA ARG A 72 2.39 8.58 1.01
C ARG A 72 2.10 10.07 0.99
N ILE A 73 0.89 10.47 0.58
CA ILE A 73 0.49 11.88 0.50
C ILE A 73 0.58 12.55 1.87
N VAL A 74 0.09 11.89 2.93
CA VAL A 74 0.09 12.44 4.28
C VAL A 74 1.50 12.64 4.83
N ALA A 75 2.39 11.66 4.65
CA ALA A 75 3.77 11.76 5.10
C ALA A 75 4.55 12.80 4.30
N HIS A 76 4.46 12.76 2.96
CA HIS A 76 5.12 13.70 2.06
C HIS A 76 4.75 15.14 2.37
N LYS A 77 3.43 15.45 2.37
CA LYS A 77 2.93 16.81 2.61
C LYS A 77 3.34 17.35 3.98
N PHE A 78 3.41 16.48 4.99
CA PHE A 78 3.86 16.88 6.33
C PHE A 78 5.35 17.19 6.37
N LEU A 79 6.19 16.33 5.77
CA LEU A 79 7.64 16.53 5.71
C LEU A 79 7.99 17.76 4.86
N GLU A 80 7.43 17.87 3.67
CA GLU A 80 7.61 19.02 2.77
C GLU A 80 7.27 20.35 3.46
N LYS A 81 6.15 20.42 4.19
CA LYS A 81 5.76 21.63 4.92
C LYS A 81 6.69 21.97 6.08
N LYS A 82 7.31 20.98 6.73
CA LYS A 82 8.05 21.19 7.98
C LYS A 82 9.55 21.37 7.79
N ILE A 83 10.15 20.61 6.89
CA ILE A 83 11.61 20.58 6.68
C ILE A 83 12.00 20.83 5.23
N GLY A 84 11.04 20.88 4.29
CA GLY A 84 11.33 21.04 2.86
C GLY A 84 11.77 19.75 2.17
N SER A 85 11.59 19.68 0.85
CA SER A 85 11.79 18.48 0.04
C SER A 85 13.25 18.01 -0.07
N SER A 86 14.21 18.90 0.16
CA SER A 86 15.66 18.60 0.07
C SER A 86 16.20 17.87 1.31
N ASN A 87 15.49 17.92 2.43
CA ASN A 87 15.99 17.52 3.75
C ASN A 87 15.50 16.15 4.22
N TYR A 88 14.89 15.37 3.34
CA TYR A 88 14.52 13.98 3.62
C TYR A 88 14.50 13.12 2.36
N PHE A 89 14.59 11.81 2.57
CA PHE A 89 14.30 10.81 1.54
C PHE A 89 13.30 9.79 2.07
N LEU A 90 12.11 9.76 1.49
CA LEU A 90 11.04 8.83 1.87
C LEU A 90 10.86 7.77 0.79
N LYS A 91 10.93 6.50 1.19
CA LYS A 91 10.79 5.34 0.29
C LYS A 91 9.81 4.30 0.82
N PHE A 92 8.86 3.91 0.00
CA PHE A 92 8.01 2.75 0.25
C PHE A 92 8.73 1.48 -0.25
N LEU A 93 8.93 0.51 0.65
CA LEU A 93 9.69 -0.71 0.39
C LEU A 93 8.84 -1.85 -0.16
N VAL A 94 7.51 -1.76 -0.04
CA VAL A 94 6.56 -2.81 -0.43
C VAL A 94 5.79 -2.42 -1.68
N TYR A 95 5.61 -3.37 -2.62
CA TYR A 95 4.85 -3.17 -3.85
C TYR A 95 3.58 -4.04 -3.89
N PRO A 96 2.43 -3.50 -4.38
CA PRO A 96 1.15 -4.21 -4.34
C PRO A 96 1.06 -5.26 -5.45
N HIS A 97 1.61 -6.45 -5.18
CA HIS A 97 1.59 -7.57 -6.13
C HIS A 97 0.30 -8.40 -6.09
N HIS A 98 -0.36 -8.48 -4.94
CA HIS A 98 -1.50 -9.37 -4.76
C HIS A 98 -2.75 -8.77 -5.39
N VAL A 99 -3.42 -9.53 -6.25
CA VAL A 99 -4.67 -9.14 -6.91
C VAL A 99 -5.86 -9.52 -6.03
N ILE A 100 -6.63 -8.50 -5.63
CA ILE A 100 -7.91 -8.67 -4.94
C ILE A 100 -8.99 -8.95 -5.98
N ARG A 101 -9.80 -9.98 -5.73
CA ARG A 101 -10.90 -10.40 -6.60
C ARG A 101 -12.23 -10.24 -5.87
N GLU A 102 -13.24 -9.78 -6.58
CA GLU A 102 -14.59 -9.72 -6.06
C GLU A 102 -15.57 -10.29 -7.08
N LYS A 103 -16.55 -11.03 -6.59
CA LYS A 103 -17.68 -11.45 -7.41
C LYS A 103 -18.54 -10.23 -7.73
N PRO A 104 -18.69 -9.86 -9.03
CA PRO A 104 -19.63 -8.80 -9.40
C PRO A 104 -21.04 -9.28 -9.10
N ILE A 105 -21.83 -8.44 -8.44
CA ILE A 105 -23.24 -8.65 -8.19
C ILE A 105 -23.96 -7.54 -8.95
N ALA A 106 -24.91 -7.91 -9.81
CA ALA A 106 -25.79 -6.94 -10.44
C ALA A 106 -26.65 -6.30 -9.35
N THR A 107 -26.68 -4.97 -9.31
CA THR A 107 -27.45 -4.20 -8.33
C THR A 107 -28.35 -3.23 -9.09
N GLY A 108 -29.61 -3.08 -8.68
CA GLY A 108 -30.60 -2.22 -9.34
C GLY A 108 -31.88 -2.98 -9.69
N ALA A 109 -32.87 -2.27 -10.26
CA ALA A 109 -34.11 -2.89 -10.73
C ALA A 109 -33.81 -3.86 -11.89
N GLY A 110 -34.38 -5.08 -11.85
CA GLY A 110 -34.16 -6.11 -12.87
C GLY A 110 -32.83 -6.86 -12.78
N ALA A 111 -32.02 -6.62 -11.73
CA ALA A 111 -30.74 -7.30 -11.52
C ALA A 111 -30.89 -8.81 -11.23
N ASP A 112 -32.03 -9.21 -10.67
CA ASP A 112 -32.46 -10.58 -10.44
C ASP A 112 -32.51 -11.40 -11.73
N ARG A 113 -32.85 -10.77 -12.87
CA ARG A 113 -32.91 -11.42 -14.19
C ARG A 113 -31.54 -11.78 -14.76
N PHE A 114 -30.48 -11.11 -14.31
CA PHE A 114 -29.11 -11.29 -14.80
C PHE A 114 -28.17 -11.94 -13.76
N SER A 115 -28.55 -11.95 -12.48
CA SER A 115 -27.73 -12.47 -11.39
C SER A 115 -27.98 -13.96 -11.19
N GLN A 116 -26.98 -14.79 -11.50
CA GLN A 116 -27.06 -16.26 -11.30
C GLN A 116 -26.82 -16.71 -9.84
N GLY A 117 -27.04 -15.84 -8.84
CA GLY A 117 -26.75 -16.15 -7.44
C GLY A 117 -25.27 -16.51 -7.24
N MET A 118 -24.95 -17.68 -6.68
CA MET A 118 -23.57 -18.15 -6.47
C MET A 118 -23.03 -19.06 -7.57
N ARG A 119 -23.80 -19.33 -8.63
CA ARG A 119 -23.27 -20.01 -9.82
C ARG A 119 -22.17 -19.14 -10.46
N LEU A 120 -21.09 -19.77 -10.93
CA LEU A 120 -19.92 -19.10 -11.53
C LEU A 120 -19.36 -17.97 -10.65
N SER A 121 -19.17 -18.24 -9.35
CA SER A 121 -18.80 -17.25 -8.33
C SER A 121 -17.36 -16.73 -8.38
N PHE A 122 -16.55 -17.16 -9.35
CA PHE A 122 -15.16 -16.74 -9.45
C PHE A 122 -15.06 -15.23 -9.73
N GLY A 123 -14.45 -14.52 -8.79
CA GLY A 123 -14.41 -13.05 -8.82
C GLY A 123 -13.56 -12.49 -9.95
N LYS A 124 -13.91 -11.28 -10.39
CA LYS A 124 -13.07 -10.47 -11.29
C LYS A 124 -12.04 -9.68 -10.48
N PRO A 125 -10.84 -9.42 -11.00
CA PRO A 125 -9.88 -8.50 -10.38
C PRO A 125 -10.49 -7.11 -10.18
N VAL A 126 -10.40 -6.56 -8.97
CA VAL A 126 -10.93 -5.22 -8.64
C VAL A 126 -9.89 -4.28 -8.06
N GLY A 127 -8.76 -4.79 -7.59
CA GLY A 127 -7.72 -3.98 -6.98
C GLY A 127 -6.48 -4.79 -6.66
N VAL A 128 -5.48 -4.11 -6.11
CA VAL A 128 -4.22 -4.73 -5.69
C VAL A 128 -3.84 -4.37 -4.25
N ALA A 129 -3.07 -5.24 -3.61
CA ALA A 129 -2.60 -5.07 -2.25
C ALA A 129 -1.18 -5.62 -2.07
N CYS A 130 -0.49 -5.10 -1.05
CA CYS A 130 0.73 -5.68 -0.51
C CYS A 130 0.34 -6.68 0.57
N GLN A 131 0.86 -7.91 0.51
CA GLN A 131 0.81 -8.82 1.64
C GLN A 131 2.07 -8.62 2.47
N VAL A 132 1.93 -8.12 3.70
CA VAL A 132 3.05 -7.88 4.61
C VAL A 132 3.06 -8.91 5.72
N LYS A 133 4.26 -9.33 6.11
CA LYS A 133 4.52 -10.22 7.25
C LYS A 133 4.67 -9.40 8.55
N PRO A 134 4.57 -10.03 9.73
CA PRO A 134 4.99 -9.40 10.97
C PRO A 134 6.48 -9.03 10.89
N ASN A 135 6.85 -7.92 11.52
CA ASN A 135 8.19 -7.34 11.56
C ASN A 135 8.80 -7.00 10.19
N GLN A 136 7.97 -6.86 9.16
CA GLN A 136 8.43 -6.43 7.84
C GLN A 136 8.50 -4.90 7.76
N ARG A 137 9.61 -4.37 7.25
CA ARG A 137 9.79 -2.94 6.95
C ARG A 137 8.91 -2.54 5.76
N ILE A 138 8.02 -1.57 5.97
CA ILE A 138 7.07 -1.08 4.98
C ILE A 138 7.58 0.21 4.32
N VAL A 139 8.09 1.12 5.15
CA VAL A 139 8.53 2.46 4.73
C VAL A 139 9.89 2.73 5.38
N MET A 140 10.75 3.39 4.62
CA MET A 140 12.04 3.92 5.05
C MET A 140 12.01 5.43 4.90
N LEU A 141 12.46 6.15 5.91
CA LEU A 141 12.64 7.60 5.89
C LEU A 141 14.05 7.91 6.32
N LYS A 142 14.88 8.42 5.41
CA LYS A 142 16.19 8.98 5.75
C LYS A 142 16.06 10.46 6.08
N ILE A 143 16.69 10.88 7.15
CA ILE A 143 16.59 12.25 7.67
C ILE A 143 17.84 12.58 8.52
N ASN A 144 18.11 13.86 8.73
CA ASN A 144 19.15 14.29 9.68
C ASN A 144 18.65 14.21 11.12
N LYS A 145 19.58 14.01 12.06
CA LYS A 145 19.28 13.84 13.49
C LYS A 145 18.46 14.99 14.08
N GLU A 146 18.74 16.21 13.64
CA GLU A 146 18.03 17.43 14.05
C GLU A 146 16.51 17.34 13.82
N ASN A 147 16.08 16.64 12.77
CA ASN A 147 14.69 16.55 12.35
C ASN A 147 14.02 15.21 12.72
N LEU A 148 14.63 14.41 13.61
CA LEU A 148 14.15 13.07 13.96
C LEU A 148 12.72 13.07 14.53
N GLU A 149 12.39 14.01 15.40
CA GLU A 149 11.06 14.11 15.98
C GLU A 149 9.99 14.41 14.93
N ILE A 150 10.33 15.23 13.92
CA ILE A 150 9.45 15.50 12.79
C ILE A 150 9.29 14.22 11.94
N GLY A 151 10.37 13.48 11.72
CA GLY A 151 10.33 12.19 11.03
C GLY A 151 9.43 11.16 11.72
N LYS A 152 9.55 11.01 13.06
CA LYS A 152 8.68 10.14 13.86
C LYS A 152 7.21 10.56 13.77
N GLN A 153 6.92 11.86 13.84
CA GLN A 153 5.56 12.38 13.67
C GLN A 153 4.99 12.10 12.27
N ALA A 154 5.81 12.22 11.22
CA ALA A 154 5.42 11.89 9.85
C ALA A 154 5.02 10.42 9.72
N LEU A 155 5.86 9.52 10.23
CA LEU A 155 5.59 8.08 10.23
C LEU A 155 4.38 7.70 11.10
N LYS A 156 4.17 8.39 12.23
CA LYS A 156 2.95 8.21 13.05
C LYS A 156 1.69 8.58 12.26
N ARG A 157 1.69 9.71 11.53
CA ARG A 157 0.56 10.10 10.67
C ARG A 157 0.32 9.12 9.53
N LEU A 158 1.40 8.60 8.93
CA LEU A 158 1.32 7.54 7.92
C LEU A 158 0.72 6.26 8.50
N SER A 159 1.15 5.85 9.70
CA SER A 159 0.66 4.65 10.37
C SER A 159 -0.87 4.64 10.55
N SER A 160 -1.47 5.80 10.81
CA SER A 160 -2.93 5.95 10.96
C SER A 160 -3.71 5.67 9.67
N LYS A 161 -3.04 5.62 8.51
CA LYS A 161 -3.66 5.25 7.22
C LYS A 161 -3.55 3.75 6.92
N LEU A 162 -2.70 3.02 7.64
CA LEU A 162 -2.47 1.61 7.42
C LEU A 162 -3.47 0.74 8.22
N PRO A 163 -3.82 -0.46 7.72
CA PRO A 163 -4.75 -1.36 8.40
C PRO A 163 -4.08 -2.19 9.51
N THR A 164 -2.84 -1.90 9.91
CA THR A 164 -2.09 -2.65 10.92
C THR A 164 -1.49 -1.72 11.95
N PRO A 165 -1.42 -2.13 13.23
CA PRO A 165 -0.51 -1.49 14.16
C PRO A 165 0.93 -1.59 13.63
N THR A 166 1.71 -0.54 13.86
CA THR A 166 3.10 -0.43 13.41
C THR A 166 4.03 -0.05 14.56
N SER A 167 5.31 -0.32 14.39
CA SER A 167 6.42 0.21 15.19
C SER A 167 7.31 1.10 14.32
N ILE A 168 8.07 1.99 14.98
CA ILE A 168 9.10 2.79 14.34
C ILE A 168 10.44 2.31 14.90
N GLU A 169 11.35 1.88 14.03
CA GLU A 169 12.74 1.57 14.36
C GLU A 169 13.63 2.72 13.90
N PHE A 170 14.66 3.01 14.69
CA PHE A 170 15.66 4.03 14.40
C PHE A 170 17.01 3.34 14.19
N GLU A 171 17.68 3.65 13.08
CA GLU A 171 19.03 3.22 12.77
C GLU A 171 19.87 4.46 12.45
N GLU A 172 21.10 4.48 12.96
CA GLU A 172 22.07 5.55 12.75
C GLU A 172 23.21 5.04 11.86
N PHE A 173 23.74 5.93 11.02
CA PHE A 173 24.87 5.65 10.13
C PHE A 173 25.89 6.78 10.23
#